data_AF-A0A1R1A3I5-F1
#
_entry.id   AF-A0A1R1A3I5-F1
#
_cell.length_a   1.000
_cell.length_b   1.000
_cell.length_c   1.000
_cell.angle_alpha   90.00
_cell.angle_beta   90.00
_cell.angle_gamma   90.00
#
_symmetry.space_group_name_H-M   'P 1'
#
loop_
_entity.id
_entity.type
_entity.pdbx_description
1 polymer ?
#
loop_
_entity_poly.entity_id
_entity_poly.type
_entity_poly.pdbx_seq_one_letter_code
_entity_poly.pdbx_strand_id
1 'polypeptide(L)'
;MSHTKPSLSIQEVNTVLQRHFGSEASHIMANEGGNFSSVFFFEWANEPYVIRFNSSKESFLQEETISNLLSSQELPYPKVCGIGEERHFSYCISERKLGIVLADLQTEQKMAVVPDLVHVISKMNQVQLGQTIGYGPVVDGKNGQYADWESFVAAFFAENQEGTFWENWHELYQKTCLERDVFEDIFRG
;
A
#
# COMPACT_ATOMS: atom_id res chain seq x y z
N MET A 1 -1.35 14.43 13.05
CA MET A 1 -0.09 15.11 12.68
C MET A 1 -0.09 15.34 11.17
N SER A 2 0.40 16.48 10.67
CA SER A 2 0.43 16.75 9.21
C SER A 2 1.39 15.79 8.52
N HIS A 3 0.87 14.82 7.75
CA HIS A 3 1.68 13.97 6.89
C HIS A 3 2.14 14.80 5.68
N THR A 4 3.32 15.41 5.78
CA THR A 4 3.89 16.20 4.68
C THR A 4 4.61 15.28 3.71
N LYS A 5 4.18 15.28 2.44
CA LYS A 5 4.85 14.57 1.35
C LYS A 5 6.31 15.05 1.23
N PRO A 6 7.31 14.16 1.23
CA PRO A 6 8.71 14.54 1.09
C PRO A 6 8.96 15.20 -0.28
N SER A 7 9.64 16.34 -0.35
CA SER A 7 10.10 16.91 -1.61
C SER A 7 11.60 16.65 -1.74
N LEU A 8 12.01 15.83 -2.71
CA LEU A 8 13.42 15.51 -2.97
C LEU A 8 13.77 15.82 -4.42
N SER A 9 14.96 16.36 -4.62
CA SER A 9 15.58 16.48 -5.93
C SER A 9 16.15 15.12 -6.41
N ILE A 10 16.35 14.97 -7.72
CA ILE A 10 17.00 13.79 -8.30
C ILE A 10 18.41 13.57 -7.71
N GLN A 11 19.14 14.65 -7.43
CA GLN A 11 20.47 14.61 -6.81
C GLN A 11 20.43 14.04 -5.39
N GLU A 12 19.42 14.43 -4.59
CA GLU A 12 19.23 13.86 -3.25
C GLU A 12 18.87 12.38 -3.32
N VAL A 13 17.99 11.98 -4.24
CA VAL A 13 17.67 10.56 -4.47
C VAL A 13 18.91 9.76 -4.88
N ASN A 14 19.72 10.29 -5.81
CA ASN A 14 20.97 9.62 -6.20
C ASN A 14 21.93 9.46 -5.02
N THR A 15 22.04 10.47 -4.15
CA THR A 15 22.86 10.39 -2.93
C THR A 15 22.39 9.29 -1.98
N VAL A 16 21.07 9.15 -1.82
CA VAL A 16 20.47 8.07 -1.02
C VAL A 16 20.78 6.70 -1.64
N LEU A 17 20.57 6.54 -2.94
CA LEU A 17 20.81 5.29 -3.66
C LEU A 17 22.30 4.89 -3.63
N GLN A 18 23.21 5.83 -3.88
CA GLN A 18 24.66 5.61 -3.79
C GLN A 18 25.07 5.14 -2.40
N ARG A 19 24.49 5.72 -1.34
CA ARG A 19 24.79 5.31 0.03
C ARG A 19 24.23 3.92 0.35
N HIS A 20 23.03 3.62 -0.16
CA HIS A 20 22.37 2.33 0.10
C HIS A 20 23.06 1.17 -0.61
N PHE A 21 23.39 1.33 -1.90
CA PHE A 21 23.96 0.26 -2.72
C PHE A 21 25.48 0.28 -2.82
N GLY A 22 26.14 1.39 -2.45
CA GLY A 22 27.59 1.57 -2.63
C GLY A 22 28.02 1.79 -4.09
N SER A 23 27.09 1.91 -5.02
CA SER A 23 27.35 2.16 -6.45
C SER A 23 26.29 3.08 -7.04
N GLU A 24 26.60 3.68 -8.19
CA GLU A 24 25.70 4.64 -8.83
C GLU A 24 24.47 3.93 -9.40
N ALA A 25 23.31 4.57 -9.23
CA ALA A 25 22.07 4.22 -9.91
C ALA A 25 21.92 5.06 -11.18
N SER A 26 21.27 4.51 -12.20
CA SER A 26 21.02 5.19 -13.48
C SER A 26 19.54 5.45 -13.70
N HIS A 27 19.22 6.26 -14.72
CA HIS A 27 17.85 6.50 -15.20
C HIS A 27 16.84 6.91 -14.11
N ILE A 28 17.30 7.72 -13.15
CA ILE A 28 16.45 8.20 -12.05
C ILE A 28 15.40 9.17 -12.60
N MET A 29 14.12 8.84 -12.42
CA MET A 29 12.99 9.63 -12.88
C MET A 29 11.95 9.76 -11.77
N ALA A 30 11.48 10.98 -11.52
CA ALA A 30 10.35 11.20 -10.63
C ALA A 30 9.08 10.65 -11.28
N ASN A 31 8.24 9.97 -10.50
CA ASN A 31 6.88 9.63 -10.88
C ASN A 31 5.92 10.57 -10.17
N GLU A 32 5.22 11.41 -10.93
CA GLU A 32 4.28 12.36 -10.37
C GLU A 32 2.97 11.65 -9.98
N GLY A 33 2.61 11.74 -8.71
CA GLY A 33 1.39 11.12 -8.17
C GLY A 33 1.45 10.91 -6.66
N GLY A 34 0.29 10.67 -6.04
CA GLY A 34 0.15 10.36 -4.62
C GLY A 34 0.26 11.57 -3.67
N ASN A 35 -0.54 11.57 -2.61
CA ASN A 35 -0.61 12.68 -1.64
C ASN A 35 0.39 12.54 -0.47
N PHE A 36 0.90 11.34 -0.22
CA PHE A 36 1.65 11.02 1.01
C PHE A 36 3.09 10.59 0.79
N SER A 37 3.42 10.12 -0.43
CA SER A 37 4.75 9.58 -0.74
C SER A 37 5.31 10.19 -2.01
N SER A 38 6.63 10.37 -2.05
CA SER A 38 7.36 10.70 -3.27
C SER A 38 7.99 9.45 -3.86
N VAL A 39 7.83 9.27 -5.17
CA VAL A 39 8.13 8.02 -5.86
C VAL A 39 9.10 8.32 -7.00
N PHE A 40 10.17 7.52 -7.09
CA PHE A 40 11.13 7.59 -8.17
C PHE A 40 11.38 6.20 -8.75
N PHE A 41 11.51 6.14 -10.06
CA PHE A 41 12.01 4.97 -10.77
C PHE A 41 13.50 5.15 -11.01
N PHE A 42 14.25 4.05 -10.97
CA PHE A 42 15.67 4.04 -11.28
C PHE A 42 16.08 2.65 -11.76
N GLU A 43 17.30 2.55 -12.25
CA GLU A 43 17.94 1.27 -12.60
C GLU A 43 19.19 1.08 -11.74
N TRP A 44 19.39 -0.17 -11.30
CA TRP A 44 20.58 -0.59 -10.58
C TRP A 44 20.99 -1.97 -11.06
N ALA A 45 22.28 -2.14 -11.40
CA ALA A 45 22.78 -3.36 -12.03
C ALA A 45 21.98 -3.81 -13.28
N ASN A 46 21.51 -2.85 -14.09
CA ASN A 46 20.66 -3.04 -15.28
C ASN A 46 19.26 -3.63 -15.01
N GLU A 47 18.79 -3.60 -13.77
CA GLU A 47 17.44 -4.03 -13.39
C GLU A 47 16.61 -2.83 -12.90
N PRO A 48 15.29 -2.82 -13.15
CA PRO A 48 14.44 -1.68 -12.81
C PRO A 48 13.90 -1.74 -11.38
N TYR A 49 13.95 -0.61 -10.68
CA TYR A 49 13.52 -0.48 -9.29
C TYR A 49 12.65 0.77 -9.07
N VAL A 50 11.98 0.77 -7.92
CA VAL A 50 11.21 1.90 -7.40
C VAL A 50 11.76 2.24 -6.02
N ILE A 51 12.00 3.53 -5.76
CA ILE A 51 12.22 4.04 -4.41
C ILE A 51 11.07 4.96 -4.02
N ARG A 52 10.50 4.73 -2.83
CA ARG A 52 9.40 5.52 -2.27
C ARG A 52 9.85 6.14 -0.95
N PHE A 53 9.54 7.41 -0.75
CA PHE A 53 9.81 8.16 0.47
C PHE A 53 8.51 8.55 1.15
N ASN A 54 8.39 8.32 2.46
CA ASN A 54 7.30 8.85 3.29
C ASN A 54 7.80 9.14 4.72
N SER A 55 6.91 9.58 5.61
CA SER A 55 7.24 9.86 7.01
C SER A 55 7.11 8.67 7.99
N SER A 56 6.55 7.53 7.59
CA SER A 56 6.34 6.35 8.46
C SER A 56 7.15 5.15 7.98
N LYS A 57 8.17 4.80 8.76
CA LYS A 57 8.96 3.59 8.56
C LYS A 57 8.14 2.32 8.75
N GLU A 58 7.20 2.35 9.70
CA GLU A 58 6.35 1.22 10.06
C GLU A 58 5.59 0.70 8.86
N SER A 59 5.08 1.61 8.01
CA SER A 59 4.39 1.25 6.78
C SER A 59 5.25 0.44 5.81
N PHE A 60 6.56 0.72 5.73
CA PHE A 60 7.49 -0.02 4.87
C PHE A 60 7.89 -1.36 5.47
N LEU A 61 8.07 -1.46 6.78
CA LEU A 61 8.35 -2.74 7.47
C LEU A 61 7.16 -3.72 7.33
N GLN A 62 5.94 -3.19 7.43
CA GLN A 62 4.72 -3.96 7.16
C GLN A 62 4.68 -4.42 5.70
N GLU A 63 5.02 -3.55 4.74
CA GLU A 63 5.09 -3.92 3.33
C GLU A 63 6.16 -4.98 3.05
N GLU A 64 7.35 -4.89 3.65
CA GLU A 64 8.39 -5.93 3.54
C GLU A 64 7.90 -7.27 4.06
N THR A 65 7.20 -7.28 5.19
CA THR A 65 6.62 -8.51 5.76
C THR A 65 5.60 -9.14 4.82
N ILE A 66 4.69 -8.35 4.25
CA ILE A 66 3.71 -8.80 3.26
C ILE A 66 4.41 -9.27 1.99
N SER A 67 5.39 -8.52 1.50
CA SER A 67 6.16 -8.84 0.30
C SER A 67 6.85 -10.19 0.42
N ASN A 68 7.50 -10.45 1.55
CA ASN A 68 8.17 -11.71 1.85
C ASN A 68 7.16 -12.87 1.95
N LEU A 69 6.03 -12.67 2.65
CA LEU A 69 4.98 -13.67 2.78
C LEU A 69 4.43 -14.10 1.42
N LEU A 70 4.04 -13.13 0.59
CA LEU A 70 3.44 -13.40 -0.72
C LEU A 70 4.45 -14.00 -1.71
N SER A 71 5.66 -13.43 -1.76
CA SER A 71 6.71 -13.91 -2.67
C SER A 71 7.16 -15.33 -2.34
N SER A 72 7.17 -15.71 -1.05
CA SER A 72 7.50 -17.08 -0.63
C SER A 72 6.47 -18.14 -1.07
N GLN A 73 5.27 -17.69 -1.45
CA GLN A 73 4.15 -18.54 -1.89
C GLN A 73 3.82 -18.33 -3.37
N GLU A 74 4.81 -17.88 -4.15
CA GLU A 74 4.73 -17.70 -5.61
C GLU A 74 3.64 -16.72 -6.08
N LEU A 75 3.20 -15.82 -5.21
CA LEU A 75 2.30 -14.74 -5.61
C LEU A 75 3.11 -13.59 -6.22
N PRO A 76 2.63 -13.02 -7.34
CA PRO A 76 3.29 -11.88 -7.96
C PRO A 76 3.16 -10.66 -7.05
N TYR A 77 4.24 -10.32 -6.36
CA TYR A 77 4.35 -9.12 -5.55
C TYR A 77 5.76 -8.51 -5.73
N PRO A 78 5.92 -7.18 -5.78
CA PRO A 78 7.24 -6.55 -5.80
C PRO A 78 8.05 -6.92 -4.56
N LYS A 79 9.24 -7.49 -4.74
CA LYS A 79 10.13 -7.75 -3.61
C LYS A 79 10.64 -6.43 -3.04
N VAL A 80 10.58 -6.28 -1.72
CA VAL A 80 11.28 -5.19 -1.03
C VAL A 80 12.76 -5.55 -0.96
N CYS A 81 13.61 -4.68 -1.50
CA CYS A 81 15.05 -4.89 -1.60
C CYS A 81 15.83 -4.11 -0.53
N GLY A 82 15.20 -3.11 0.09
CA GLY A 82 15.83 -2.36 1.16
C GLY A 82 14.93 -1.29 1.75
N ILE A 83 15.10 -1.03 3.05
CA ILE A 83 14.44 0.05 3.78
C ILE A 83 15.52 0.84 4.51
N GLY A 84 15.37 2.16 4.55
CA GLY A 84 16.26 3.02 5.30
C GLY A 84 15.63 4.35 5.66
N GLU A 85 16.46 5.24 6.19
CA GLU A 85 16.07 6.57 6.63
C GLU A 85 16.98 7.62 6.00
N GLU A 86 16.41 8.76 5.65
CA GLU A 86 17.12 9.96 5.20
C GLU A 86 16.50 11.18 5.88
N ARG A 87 17.27 11.81 6.78
CA ARG A 87 16.86 12.99 7.57
C ARG A 87 15.54 12.76 8.35
N HIS A 88 14.42 13.23 7.80
CA HIS A 88 13.09 13.21 8.43
C HIS A 88 12.12 12.23 7.75
N PHE A 89 12.61 11.45 6.79
CA PHE A 89 11.79 10.54 6.00
C PHE A 89 12.40 9.15 6.00
N SER A 90 11.54 8.16 5.90
CA SER A 90 11.93 6.79 5.60
C SER A 90 11.83 6.56 4.09
N TYR A 91 12.60 5.60 3.59
CA TYR A 91 12.50 5.14 2.22
C TYR A 91 12.40 3.63 2.14
N CYS A 92 11.73 3.15 1.10
CA CYS A 92 11.63 1.75 0.73
C CYS A 92 11.98 1.60 -0.75
N ILE A 93 12.85 0.64 -1.04
CA ILE A 93 13.27 0.24 -2.38
C ILE A 93 12.65 -1.12 -2.68
N SER A 94 12.01 -1.24 -3.84
CA SER A 94 11.44 -2.50 -4.31
C SER A 94 11.67 -2.71 -5.80
N GLU A 95 11.55 -3.97 -6.24
CA GLU A 95 11.53 -4.32 -7.66
C GLU A 95 10.44 -3.53 -8.40
N ARG A 96 10.75 -3.03 -9.59
CA ARG A 96 9.73 -2.44 -10.45
C ARG A 96 9.11 -3.52 -11.32
N LYS A 97 7.81 -3.80 -11.10
CA LYS A 97 7.04 -4.65 -12.02
C LYS A 97 6.64 -3.83 -13.25
N LEU A 98 7.08 -4.28 -14.42
CA LEU A 98 6.71 -3.68 -15.69
C LEU A 98 5.31 -4.15 -16.09
N GLY A 99 4.52 -3.25 -16.67
CA GLY A 99 3.16 -3.54 -17.10
C GLY A 99 2.29 -2.29 -17.14
N ILE A 100 1.02 -2.50 -17.42
CA ILE A 100 -0.03 -1.47 -17.42
C ILE A 100 -0.99 -1.80 -16.29
N VAL A 101 -1.45 -0.79 -15.56
CA VAL A 101 -2.43 -0.98 -14.49
C VAL A 101 -3.77 -1.41 -15.09
N LEU A 102 -4.49 -2.29 -14.41
CA LEU A 102 -5.76 -2.86 -14.90
C LEU A 102 -6.78 -1.78 -15.31
N ALA A 103 -6.80 -0.65 -14.60
CA ALA A 103 -7.70 0.47 -14.89
C ALA A 103 -7.50 1.06 -16.30
N ASP A 104 -6.25 1.11 -16.78
CA ASP A 104 -5.85 1.75 -18.02
C ASP A 104 -5.92 0.82 -19.25
N LEU A 105 -6.17 -0.47 -19.02
CA LEU A 105 -6.37 -1.43 -20.11
C LEU A 105 -7.66 -1.13 -20.89
N GLN A 106 -7.61 -1.36 -22.20
CA GLN A 106 -8.80 -1.35 -23.05
C GLN A 106 -9.71 -2.54 -22.74
N THR A 107 -10.99 -2.44 -23.08
CA THR A 107 -12.01 -3.44 -22.71
C THR A 107 -11.63 -4.85 -23.15
N GLU A 108 -11.13 -5.02 -24.37
CA GLU A 108 -10.73 -6.33 -24.91
C GLU A 108 -9.55 -6.92 -24.13
N GLN A 109 -8.60 -6.07 -23.75
CA GLN A 109 -7.45 -6.47 -22.92
C GLN A 109 -7.88 -6.83 -21.50
N LYS A 110 -8.82 -6.07 -20.91
CA LYS A 110 -9.41 -6.39 -19.60
C LYS A 110 -10.04 -7.77 -19.61
N MET A 111 -10.84 -8.08 -20.62
CA MET A 111 -11.49 -9.39 -20.75
C MET A 111 -10.47 -10.53 -20.91
N ALA A 112 -9.38 -10.29 -21.63
CA ALA A 112 -8.33 -11.28 -21.83
C ALA A 112 -7.58 -11.62 -20.53
N VAL A 113 -7.44 -10.67 -19.59
CA VAL A 113 -6.71 -10.89 -18.32
C VAL A 113 -7.58 -11.40 -17.18
N VAL A 114 -8.91 -11.49 -17.35
CA VAL A 114 -9.82 -11.97 -16.29
C VAL A 114 -9.44 -13.36 -15.76
N PRO A 115 -9.13 -14.38 -16.60
CA PRO A 115 -8.78 -15.71 -16.10
C PRO A 115 -7.55 -15.68 -15.18
N ASP A 116 -6.51 -14.95 -15.59
CA ASP A 116 -5.28 -14.80 -14.81
C ASP A 116 -5.54 -14.02 -13.51
N LEU A 117 -6.39 -12.99 -13.55
CA LEU A 117 -6.79 -12.22 -12.38
C LEU A 117 -7.53 -13.10 -11.36
N VAL A 118 -8.49 -13.92 -11.82
CA VAL A 118 -9.21 -14.87 -10.95
C VAL A 118 -8.23 -15.87 -10.33
N HIS A 119 -7.26 -16.37 -11.11
CA HIS A 119 -6.25 -17.28 -10.60
C HIS A 119 -5.38 -16.65 -9.51
N VAL A 120 -4.90 -15.41 -9.72
CA VAL A 120 -4.11 -14.67 -8.73
C VAL A 120 -4.92 -14.40 -7.47
N ILE A 121 -6.16 -13.91 -7.58
CA ILE A 121 -7.04 -13.67 -6.42
C ILE A 121 -7.31 -14.99 -5.67
N SER A 122 -7.55 -16.08 -6.40
CA SER A 122 -7.78 -17.39 -5.79
C SER A 122 -6.56 -17.87 -5.01
N LYS A 123 -5.36 -17.69 -5.56
CA LYS A 123 -4.10 -17.96 -4.86
C LYS A 123 -3.92 -17.07 -3.63
N MET A 124 -4.23 -15.77 -3.72
CA MET A 124 -4.17 -14.83 -2.59
C MET A 124 -5.06 -15.27 -1.43
N ASN A 125 -6.25 -15.79 -1.71
CA ASN A 125 -7.17 -16.32 -0.69
C ASN A 125 -6.70 -17.64 -0.04
N GLN A 126 -5.69 -18.29 -0.61
CA GLN A 126 -5.11 -19.55 -0.13
C GLN A 126 -3.74 -19.38 0.52
N VAL A 127 -3.28 -18.13 0.66
CA VAL A 127 -2.00 -17.81 1.32
C VAL A 127 -2.04 -18.36 2.74
N GLN A 128 -1.05 -19.19 3.05
CA GLN A 128 -0.86 -19.68 4.41
C GLN A 128 -0.25 -18.56 5.24
N LEU A 129 -1.03 -18.02 6.17
CA LEU A 129 -0.61 -16.91 7.03
C LEU A 129 0.22 -17.39 8.24
N GLY A 130 0.33 -18.70 8.47
CA GLY A 130 1.11 -19.27 9.57
C GLY A 130 0.47 -18.99 10.94
N GLN A 131 1.20 -18.31 11.83
CA GLN A 131 0.76 -18.02 13.21
C GLN A 131 0.12 -16.63 13.37
N THR A 132 -0.27 -15.97 12.29
CA THR A 132 -0.98 -14.69 12.38
C THR A 132 -2.35 -14.88 13.02
N ILE A 133 -2.77 -13.90 13.80
CA ILE A 133 -4.08 -13.90 14.45
C ILE A 133 -4.84 -12.60 14.15
N GLY A 134 -6.14 -12.64 14.38
CA GLY A 134 -7.02 -11.48 14.24
C GLY A 134 -7.42 -11.14 12.80
N TYR A 135 -8.18 -10.06 12.67
CA TYR A 135 -8.84 -9.60 11.46
C TYR A 135 -8.69 -8.08 11.28
N GLY A 136 -8.99 -7.59 10.07
CA GLY A 136 -8.94 -6.16 9.75
C GLY A 136 -7.53 -5.68 9.35
N PRO A 137 -7.24 -4.38 9.53
CA PRO A 137 -5.94 -3.81 9.19
C PRO A 137 -4.80 -4.53 9.90
N VAL A 138 -3.70 -4.75 9.18
CA VAL A 138 -2.50 -5.35 9.75
C VAL A 138 -1.84 -4.34 10.69
N VAL A 139 -1.64 -4.77 11.93
CA VAL A 139 -0.92 -4.07 12.99
C VAL A 139 0.31 -4.89 13.40
N ASP A 140 1.32 -4.21 13.95
CA ASP A 140 2.58 -4.80 14.38
C ASP A 140 3.25 -5.69 13.30
N GLY A 141 3.02 -5.34 12.04
CA GLY A 141 3.61 -5.98 10.86
C GLY A 141 3.01 -7.33 10.47
N LYS A 142 2.06 -7.93 11.22
CA LYS A 142 1.57 -9.29 10.89
C LYS A 142 0.16 -9.66 11.33
N ASN A 143 -0.37 -9.07 12.39
CA ASN A 143 -1.65 -9.51 12.97
C ASN A 143 -2.77 -8.53 12.60
N GLY A 144 -4.01 -9.00 12.58
CA GLY A 144 -5.16 -8.12 12.46
C GLY A 144 -5.44 -7.39 13.77
N GLN A 145 -5.90 -6.14 13.67
CA GLN A 145 -6.26 -5.30 14.82
C GLN A 145 -7.41 -5.87 15.66
N TYR A 146 -8.33 -6.61 15.05
CA TYR A 146 -9.56 -7.11 15.68
C TYR A 146 -9.46 -8.60 15.99
N ALA A 147 -10.07 -9.05 17.10
CA ALA A 147 -10.03 -10.46 17.49
C ALA A 147 -10.86 -11.37 16.55
N ASP A 148 -11.95 -10.85 16.00
CA ASP A 148 -12.89 -11.54 15.13
C ASP A 148 -13.39 -10.63 14.00
N TRP A 149 -13.94 -11.26 12.96
CA TRP A 149 -14.42 -10.56 11.76
C TRP A 149 -15.66 -9.69 12.04
N GLU A 150 -16.56 -10.15 12.91
CA GLU A 150 -17.79 -9.42 13.25
C GLU A 150 -17.44 -8.08 13.90
N SER A 151 -16.50 -8.08 14.84
CA SER A 151 -15.97 -6.87 15.49
C SER A 151 -15.36 -5.89 14.49
N PHE A 152 -14.61 -6.39 13.51
CA PHE A 152 -14.05 -5.54 12.45
C PHE A 152 -15.16 -4.91 11.57
N VAL A 153 -16.14 -5.70 11.14
CA VAL A 153 -17.25 -5.21 10.32
C VAL A 153 -18.11 -4.22 11.11
N ALA A 154 -18.42 -4.51 12.37
CA ALA A 154 -19.19 -3.62 13.23
C ALA A 154 -18.46 -2.29 13.48
N ALA A 155 -17.12 -2.32 13.64
CA ALA A 155 -16.31 -1.12 13.83
C ALA A 155 -16.37 -0.17 12.63
N PHE A 156 -16.51 -0.68 11.41
CA PHE A 156 -16.68 0.13 10.20
C PHE A 156 -17.95 1.00 10.24
N PHE A 157 -19.01 0.55 10.92
CA PHE A 157 -20.27 1.28 11.08
C PHE A 157 -20.39 2.01 12.43
N ALA A 158 -19.30 2.04 13.22
CA ALA A 158 -19.30 2.76 14.49
C ALA A 158 -19.33 4.28 14.25
N GLU A 159 -20.08 4.99 15.10
CA GLU A 159 -20.19 6.46 15.06
C GLU A 159 -18.87 7.15 15.40
N ASN A 160 -18.12 6.59 16.36
CA ASN A 160 -16.88 7.17 16.86
C ASN A 160 -15.67 6.40 16.31
N GLN A 161 -15.17 6.84 15.15
CA GLN A 161 -13.94 6.31 14.52
C GLN A 161 -12.78 7.32 14.60
N GLU A 162 -12.49 7.83 15.80
CA GLU A 162 -11.41 8.80 16.04
C GLU A 162 -10.05 8.28 15.54
N GLY A 163 -9.30 9.14 14.84
CA GLY A 163 -7.96 8.82 14.33
C GLY A 163 -7.92 7.83 13.16
N THR A 164 -9.07 7.45 12.59
CA THR A 164 -9.14 6.63 11.37
C THR A 164 -9.29 7.49 10.12
N PHE A 165 -9.15 6.88 8.94
CA PHE A 165 -9.41 7.58 7.67
C PHE A 165 -10.87 8.06 7.54
N TRP A 166 -11.82 7.38 8.18
CA TRP A 166 -13.25 7.68 8.13
C TRP A 166 -13.75 8.44 9.36
N GLU A 167 -12.84 9.05 10.13
CA GLU A 167 -13.21 9.87 11.29
C GLU A 167 -14.30 10.89 10.91
N ASN A 168 -15.35 10.97 11.74
CA ASN A 168 -16.49 11.88 11.56
C ASN A 168 -17.36 11.66 10.31
N TRP A 169 -17.32 10.50 9.65
CA TRP A 169 -18.14 10.27 8.44
C TRP A 169 -19.65 10.43 8.67
N HIS A 170 -20.13 10.23 9.90
CA HIS A 170 -21.53 10.44 10.28
C HIS A 170 -21.97 11.91 10.19
N GLU A 171 -21.03 12.88 10.17
CA GLU A 171 -21.36 14.27 9.90
C GLU A 171 -21.96 14.45 8.50
N LEU A 172 -21.71 13.52 7.57
CA LEU A 172 -22.32 13.54 6.25
C LEU A 172 -23.85 13.49 6.32
N TYR A 173 -24.43 12.86 7.35
CA TYR A 173 -25.88 12.88 7.57
C TYR A 173 -26.45 14.26 7.79
N GLN A 174 -25.64 15.17 8.34
CA GLN A 174 -26.07 16.53 8.67
C GLN A 174 -25.60 17.55 7.62
N LYS A 175 -24.45 17.27 6.98
CA LYS A 175 -23.74 18.22 6.10
C LYS A 175 -23.97 17.94 4.62
N THR A 176 -24.59 16.82 4.24
CA THR A 176 -24.78 16.42 2.84
C THR A 176 -26.18 15.87 2.59
N CYS A 177 -26.43 15.36 1.38
CA CYS A 177 -27.69 14.71 0.99
C CYS A 177 -27.83 13.25 1.50
N LEU A 178 -26.89 12.75 2.30
CA LEU A 178 -26.97 11.40 2.84
C LEU A 178 -28.02 11.36 3.96
N GLU A 179 -29.16 10.75 3.71
CA GLU A 179 -30.24 10.60 4.69
C GLU A 179 -29.95 9.42 5.64
N ARG A 180 -30.02 9.65 6.96
CA ARG A 180 -29.66 8.65 7.98
C ARG A 180 -30.60 7.47 7.99
N ASP A 181 -31.89 7.72 7.93
CA ASP A 181 -32.96 6.72 7.89
C ASP A 181 -32.83 5.81 6.67
N VAL A 182 -32.61 6.37 5.47
CA VAL A 182 -32.38 5.58 4.26
C VAL A 182 -31.12 4.71 4.37
N PHE A 183 -30.04 5.25 4.97
CA PHE A 183 -28.82 4.48 5.17
C PHE A 183 -29.02 3.33 6.17
N GLU A 184 -29.67 3.58 7.30
CA GLU A 184 -29.92 2.57 8.33
C GLU A 184 -30.84 1.44 7.81
N ASP A 185 -31.87 1.77 7.02
CA ASP A 185 -32.77 0.79 6.40
C ASP A 185 -32.03 -0.16 5.43
N ILE A 186 -30.99 0.32 4.73
CA ILE A 186 -30.25 -0.48 3.73
C ILE A 186 -29.14 -1.31 4.38
N PHE A 187 -28.45 -0.78 5.40
CA PHE A 187 -27.18 -1.35 5.90
C PHE A 187 -27.24 -1.91 7.33
N ARG A 188 -28.32 -1.69 8.09
CA ARG A 188 -28.50 -2.23 9.45
C ARG A 188 -29.68 -3.21 9.60
N GLY A 189 -30.23 -3.68 8.48
CA GLY A 189 -31.30 -4.70 8.43
C GLY A 189 -30.87 -6.08 8.90
#